data_AF-A0A9W4PHR1-F1
#
_entry.id   AF-A0A9W4PHR1-F1
#
_cell.length_a   1.000
_cell.length_b   1.000
_cell.length_c   1.000
_cell.angle_alpha   90.00
_cell.angle_beta   90.00
_cell.angle_gamma   90.00
#
_symmetry.space_group_name_H-M   'P 1'
#
loop_
_entity.id
_entity.type
_entity.pdbx_description
1 polymer ?
#
loop_
_entity_poly.entity_id
_entity_poly.type
_entity_poly.pdbx_seq_one_letter_code
_entity_poly.pdbx_strand_id
1 'polypeptide(L)' 'MSYKIIINIPISNHEVPELRELIGWGRRDKDFPTLFKRCNFWAGVRNENNKLIAFGYVAGMGLEHGYMEDIIVHPDYQK' A
#
# COMPACT_ATOMS: atom_id res chain seq x y z
N MET A 1 13.40 -4.45 -15.29
CA MET A 1 12.28 -5.30 -14.82
C MET A 1 10.98 -4.55 -15.05
N SER A 2 9.88 -5.22 -15.37
CA SER A 2 8.56 -4.59 -15.46
C SER A 2 7.81 -4.83 -14.16
N TYR A 3 7.49 -3.77 -13.42
CA TYR A 3 6.73 -3.86 -12.18
C TYR A 3 5.24 -3.89 -12.51
N LYS A 4 4.53 -4.91 -12.01
CA LYS A 4 3.09 -5.04 -12.21
C LYS A 4 2.35 -4.45 -11.01
N ILE A 5 1.48 -3.47 -11.28
CA ILE A 5 0.53 -2.93 -10.30
C ILE A 5 -0.67 -3.88 -10.23
N ILE A 6 -1.03 -4.31 -9.02
CA ILE A 6 -2.14 -5.21 -8.77
C ILE A 6 -3.13 -4.53 -7.82
N ILE A 7 -4.37 -4.37 -8.26
CA ILE A 7 -5.47 -3.82 -7.45
C ILE A 7 -5.98 -4.90 -6.49
N ASN A 8 -6.25 -4.50 -5.25
CA ASN A 8 -6.72 -5.36 -4.17
C ASN A 8 -5.87 -6.62 -3.98
N ILE A 9 -4.56 -6.46 -4.15
CA ILE A 9 -3.60 -7.54 -3.93
C ILE A 9 -3.71 -8.03 -2.48
N PRO A 10 -3.66 -9.35 -2.22
CA PRO A 10 -3.60 -9.87 -0.85
C PRO A 10 -2.37 -9.29 -0.14
N ILE A 11 -2.58 -8.70 1.03
CA ILE A 11 -1.54 -8.07 1.85
C ILE A 11 -1.73 -8.57 3.28
N SER A 12 -0.64 -9.03 3.89
CA SER A 12 -0.64 -9.38 5.31
C SER A 12 -0.57 -8.13 6.17
N ASN A 13 -1.12 -8.18 7.39
CA ASN A 13 -1.26 -7.04 8.29
C ASN A 13 0.05 -6.30 8.60
N HIS A 14 1.21 -6.94 8.44
CA HIS A 14 2.53 -6.37 8.71
C HIS A 14 3.20 -5.72 7.50
N GLU A 15 2.82 -6.06 6.27
CA GLU A 15 3.61 -5.68 5.08
C GLU A 15 3.59 -4.18 4.81
N VAL A 16 2.44 -3.52 4.97
CA VAL A 16 2.36 -2.05 4.83
C VAL A 16 3.02 -1.33 6.00
N PRO A 17 2.78 -1.70 7.28
CA PRO A 17 3.55 -1.18 8.40
C PRO A 17 5.07 -1.24 8.23
N GLU A 18 5.59 -2.36 7.74
CA GLU A 18 7.01 -2.52 7.43
C GLU A 18 7.46 -1.56 6.31
N LEU A 19 6.69 -1.44 5.24
CA LEU A 19 7.01 -0.53 4.14
C LEU A 19 7.00 0.94 4.58
N ARG A 20 6.09 1.32 5.48
CA ARG A 20 6.04 2.65 6.10
C ARG A 20 7.27 2.93 6.95
N GLU A 21 7.68 1.97 7.78
CA GLU A 21 8.88 2.11 8.60
C GLU A 21 10.15 2.33 7.76
N LEU A 22 10.27 1.62 6.64
CA LEU A 22 11.40 1.75 5.71
C LEU A 22 11.55 3.14 5.11
N ILE A 23 10.47 3.93 5.01
CA ILE A 23 10.50 5.31 4.55
C ILE A 23 10.44 6.34 5.69
N GLY A 24 10.62 5.89 6.94
CA GLY A 24 10.63 6.74 8.14
C GLY A 24 9.25 7.13 8.66
N TRP A 25 8.18 6.49 8.20
CA TRP A 25 6.81 6.74 8.67
C TRP A 25 6.44 5.82 9.83
N GLY A 26 5.51 6.28 10.68
CA GLY A 26 4.97 5.45 11.75
C GLY A 26 4.21 4.22 11.20
N ARG A 27 4.47 3.06 11.80
CA ARG A 27 4.00 1.73 11.36
C ARG A 27 2.47 1.56 11.33
N ARG A 28 1.75 2.08 12.33
CA ARG A 28 0.28 1.98 12.46
C ARG A 28 -0.27 0.54 12.36
N ASP A 29 0.39 -0.43 12.99
CA ASP A 29 0.06 -1.87 12.87
C ASP A 29 -1.41 -2.22 13.16
N LYS A 30 -2.09 -1.47 14.04
CA LYS A 30 -3.50 -1.70 14.39
C LYS A 30 -4.49 -1.13 13.37
N ASP A 31 -4.07 -0.15 12.57
CA ASP A 31 -4.96 0.60 11.68
C ASP A 31 -5.10 -0.09 10.33
N PHE A 32 -4.02 -0.67 9.80
CA PHE A 32 -4.01 -1.32 8.48
C PHE A 32 -5.04 -2.46 8.31
N PRO A 33 -5.26 -3.35 9.29
CA PRO A 33 -6.33 -4.35 9.19
C PRO A 33 -7.73 -3.72 9.05
N THR A 34 -7.93 -2.53 9.61
CA THR A 34 -9.19 -1.79 9.52
C THR A 34 -9.28 -0.98 8.23
N LEU A 35 -8.16 -0.44 7.76
CA LEU A 35 -8.05 0.35 6.53
C LEU A 35 -8.56 -0.41 5.32
N PHE A 36 -8.13 -1.66 5.14
CA PHE A 36 -8.55 -2.52 4.02
C PHE A 36 -10.06 -2.80 4.00
N LYS A 37 -10.78 -2.59 5.11
CA LYS A 37 -12.24 -2.74 5.18
C LYS A 37 -12.99 -1.44 4.85
N ARG A 38 -12.29 -0.31 4.76
CA ARG A 38 -12.88 1.04 4.67
C ARG A 38 -12.49 1.80 3.42
N CYS A 39 -11.28 1.58 2.88
CA CYS A 39 -10.88 2.16 1.61
C CYS A 39 -11.68 1.55 0.45
N ASN A 40 -11.84 2.30 -0.64
CA ASN A 40 -12.54 1.81 -1.83
C ASN A 40 -11.76 0.69 -2.51
N PHE A 41 -10.45 0.90 -2.67
CA PHE A 41 -9.50 -0.10 -3.16
C PHE A 41 -8.07 0.33 -2.80
N TRP A 42 -7.15 -0.62 -2.92
CA TRP A 42 -5.72 -0.38 -2.81
C TRP A 42 -4.98 -0.99 -4.00
N ALA A 43 -3.77 -0.52 -4.21
CA ALA A 43 -2.86 -1.05 -5.20
C ALA A 43 -1.54 -1.41 -4.52
N GLY A 44 -0.90 -2.47 -5.01
CA GLY A 44 0.44 -2.83 -4.58
C GLY A 44 1.29 -3.40 -5.71
N VAL A 45 2.59 -3.38 -5.49
CA VAL A 45 3.60 -3.98 -6.37
C VAL A 45 4.43 -4.94 -5.53
N ARG A 46 4.70 -6.13 -6.08
CA ARG A 46 5.62 -7.10 -5.47
C ARG A 46 6.89 -7.23 -6.30
N ASN A 47 8.02 -7.46 -5.63
CA ASN A 47 9.27 -7.83 -6.29
C ASN A 47 9.32 -9.33 -6.61
N GLU A 48 10.43 -9.79 -7.17
CA GLU A 48 10.73 -11.18 -7.51
C GLU A 48 10.67 -12.15 -6.32
N ASN A 49 10.91 -11.66 -5.10
CA ASN A 49 10.81 -12.43 -3.86
C ASN A 49 9.41 -12.36 -3.23
N ASN A 50 8.42 -11.90 -3.99
CA ASN A 50 7.05 -11.69 -3.54
C ASN A 50 6.92 -10.71 -2.36
N LYS A 51 7.91 -9.84 -2.12
CA LYS A 51 7.85 -8.78 -1.09
C LYS A 51 7.08 -7.57 -1.61
N LEU A 52 6.20 -6.99 -0.80
CA LEU A 52 5.54 -5.73 -1.13
C LEU A 52 6.56 -4.59 -1.18
N ILE A 53 6.70 -3.94 -2.35
CA ILE A 53 7.66 -2.86 -2.59
C ILE A 53 7.03 -1.53 -2.96
N ALA A 54 5.73 -1.50 -3.26
CA ALA A 54 4.97 -0.27 -3.37
C ALA A 54 3.53 -0.50 -2.91
N PHE A 55 2.93 0.53 -2.35
CA PHE A 55 1.56 0.51 -1.87
C PHE A 55 0.91 1.89 -2.02
N GLY A 56 -0.40 1.89 -2.16
CA GLY A 56 -1.23 3.08 -2.11
C GLY A 56 -2.71 2.70 -2.05
N TYR A 57 -3.54 3.56 -1.47
CA TYR A 57 -4.98 3.33 -1.45
C TYR A 57 -5.78 4.56 -1.84
N VAL A 58 -7.02 4.32 -2.21
CA VAL A 58 -8.02 5.36 -2.47
C VAL A 58 -9.14 5.26 -1.44
N ALA A 59 -9.45 6.39 -0.81
CA ALA A 59 -10.56 6.53 0.13
C ALA A 59 -11.52 7.63 -0.33
N GLY A 60 -12.82 7.39 -0.19
CA GLY A 60 -13.87 8.29 -0.62
C GLY A 60 -15.23 7.61 -0.65
N MET A 61 -16.24 8.36 -1.08
CA MET A 61 -17.64 7.89 -1.08
C MET A 61 -17.95 6.91 -2.23
N GLY A 62 -17.00 6.69 -3.15
CA GLY A 62 -17.23 5.88 -4.36
C GLY A 62 -18.12 6.56 -5.40
N LEU A 63 -18.19 7.89 -5.36
CA LEU A 63 -18.95 8.74 -6.29
C LEU A 63 -17.96 9.60 -7.10
N GLU A 64 -18.02 10.93 -6.95
CA GLU A 64 -17.23 11.88 -7.75
C GLU A 64 -15.87 12.25 -7.14
N HIS A 65 -15.72 12.11 -5.82
CA HIS A 65 -14.52 12.54 -5.09
C HIS A 65 -13.87 11.40 -4.30
N GLY A 66 -12.55 11.43 -4.26
CA GLY A 66 -11.72 10.54 -3.44
C GLY A 66 -10.33 11.12 -3.25
N TYR A 67 -9.65 10.61 -2.23
CA TYR A 67 -8.28 10.95 -1.90
C TYR A 67 -7.41 9.73 -2.14
N MET A 68 -6.24 9.97 -2.71
CA MET A 68 -5.19 8.97 -2.80
C MET A 68 -4.24 9.19 -1.62
N GLU A 69 -4.03 8.16 -0.82
CA GLU A 69 -3.30 8.24 0.44
C GLU A 69 -2.28 7.10 0.54
N ASP A 70 -1.29 7.33 1.42
CA ASP A 70 -0.17 6.42 1.68
C ASP A 70 0.50 5.87 0.42
N ILE A 71 0.78 6.75 -0.55
CA ILE A 71 1.60 6.40 -1.72
C ILE A 71 3.04 6.23 -1.26
N ILE A 72 3.46 4.97 -1.21
CA ILE A 72 4.77 4.57 -0.69
C ILE A 72 5.47 3.64 -1.67
N VAL A 73 6.76 3.87 -1.88
CA VAL A 73 7.65 3.04 -2.68
C VAL A 73 8.89 2.75 -1.84
N HIS A 74 9.26 1.47 -1.76
CA HIS A 74 10.42 0.99 -1.02
C HIS A 74 11.68 1.78 -1.48
N PRO A 75 12.55 2.23 -0.57
CA PRO A 75 13.68 3.10 -0.90
C PRO A 75 14.54 2.61 -2.08
N ASP A 76 14.84 1.30 -2.10
CA ASP A 76 15.65 0.67 -3.16
C ASP A 76 14.97 0.62 -4.55
N TYR A 77 13.67 0.95 -4.64
CA TYR A 77 12.84 0.82 -5.85
C TYR A 77 12.26 2.16 -6.32
N GLN A 78 12.76 3.30 -5.83
CA GLN A 78 12.24 4.63 -6.15
C GLN A 78 12.72 5.21 -7.49
N LYS A 79 13.62 4.53 -8.20
CA LYS A 79 14.28 5.04 -9.41
C LYS A 79 13.97 4.19 -10.63
#